data_AF-A0A816CG10-F1
#
_entry.id   AF-A0A816CG10-F1
#
_cell.length_a   1.000
_cell.length_b   1.000
_cell.length_c   1.000
_cell.angle_alpha   90.00
_cell.angle_beta   90.00
_cell.angle_gamma   90.00
#
_symmetry.space_group_name_H-M   'P 1'
#
loop_
_entity.id
_entity.type
_entity.pdbx_description
1 polymer ?
#
loop_
_entity_poly.entity_id
_entity_poly.type
_entity_poly.pdbx_seq_one_letter_code
_entity_poly.pdbx_strand_id
1 'polypeptide(L)'
;MKTTLTLSYDILLVLFLEIHLHCFYHLSLLFRNASHYASVIDTDPDENIMRLNHDLTRLQETLHSSLNEKKFSFLFQGLGFVLATILIRSAPRFIRISETGVTKMCRNIFAIEQTLTQIRTVGDAELMRTHRYYELLYATKPDEIIAVIEEHRSEYTEHDYIYLLQLKHLSFPASESVNFDLNKYEQMIKKALHPNRVLNREKNKGKNNFLIFFFLYY
;
A
#
# COMPACT_ATOMS: atom_id res chain seq x y z
N MET A 1 -2.89 42.15 -15.25
CA MET A 1 -2.13 40.99 -15.77
C MET A 1 -1.59 40.07 -14.66
N LYS A 2 -1.05 40.58 -13.53
CA LYS A 2 -0.64 39.72 -12.39
C LYS A 2 -1.83 38.97 -11.74
N THR A 3 -3.00 39.60 -11.66
CA THR A 3 -4.21 39.06 -11.01
C THR A 3 -4.89 37.90 -11.74
N THR A 4 -4.81 37.84 -13.06
CA THR A 4 -5.44 36.76 -13.85
C THR A 4 -4.59 35.49 -13.86
N LEU A 5 -3.26 35.64 -13.85
CA LEU A 5 -2.34 34.52 -13.72
C LEU A 5 -2.41 33.88 -12.34
N THR A 6 -2.50 34.68 -11.27
CA THR A 6 -2.72 34.17 -9.90
C THR A 6 -4.04 33.42 -9.80
N LEU A 7 -5.13 34.00 -10.32
CA LEU A 7 -6.44 33.35 -10.31
C LEU A 7 -6.44 32.01 -11.07
N SER A 8 -5.77 31.94 -12.23
CA SER A 8 -5.64 30.67 -12.97
C SER A 8 -4.87 29.61 -12.17
N TYR A 9 -3.87 30.00 -11.39
CA TYR A 9 -3.12 29.06 -10.53
C TYR A 9 -3.99 28.56 -9.39
N ASP A 10 -4.72 29.46 -8.73
CA ASP A 10 -5.61 29.11 -7.62
C ASP A 10 -6.71 28.14 -8.07
N ILE A 11 -7.31 28.37 -9.25
CA ILE A 11 -8.32 27.46 -9.81
C ILE A 11 -7.73 26.08 -10.11
N LEU A 12 -6.53 26.02 -10.71
CA LEU A 12 -5.87 24.74 -10.98
C LEU A 12 -5.55 23.99 -9.68
N LEU A 13 -5.12 24.70 -8.64
CA LEU A 13 -4.85 24.10 -7.34
C LEU A 13 -6.13 23.56 -6.69
N VAL A 14 -7.23 24.31 -6.75
CA VAL A 14 -8.53 23.85 -6.25
C VAL A 14 -9.00 22.61 -6.99
N LEU A 15 -8.90 22.58 -8.33
CA LEU A 15 -9.25 21.40 -9.13
C LEU A 15 -8.37 20.20 -8.79
N PHE A 16 -7.06 20.42 -8.64
CA PHE A 16 -6.12 19.38 -8.24
C PHE A 16 -6.50 18.78 -6.88
N LEU A 17 -6.79 19.65 -5.89
CA LEU A 17 -7.21 19.23 -4.55
C LEU A 17 -8.54 18.49 -4.57
N GLU A 18 -9.52 18.96 -5.34
CA GLU A 18 -10.83 18.32 -5.47
C GLU A 18 -10.70 16.88 -5.98
N ILE A 19 -9.91 16.66 -7.04
CA ILE A 19 -9.66 15.32 -7.59
C ILE A 19 -9.02 14.41 -6.53
N HIS A 20 -8.04 14.91 -5.77
CA HIS A 20 -7.39 14.14 -4.71
C HIS A 20 -8.33 13.83 -3.54
N LEU A 21 -9.21 14.77 -3.18
CA LEU A 21 -10.23 14.57 -2.15
C LEU A 21 -11.27 13.54 -2.58
N HIS A 22 -11.66 13.51 -3.86
CA HIS A 22 -12.52 12.45 -4.39
C HIS A 22 -11.91 11.05 -4.21
N CYS A 23 -10.62 10.89 -4.52
CA CYS A 23 -9.90 9.64 -4.27
C CYS A 23 -9.93 9.25 -2.79
N PHE A 24 -9.65 10.19 -1.90
CA PHE A 24 -9.68 9.96 -0.46
C PHE A 24 -11.07 9.57 0.03
N TYR A 25 -12.11 10.29 -0.40
CA TYR A 25 -13.49 10.06 0.00
C TYR A 25 -13.94 8.64 -0.35
N HIS A 26 -13.85 8.24 -1.62
CA HIS A 26 -14.33 6.94 -2.08
C HIS A 26 -13.54 5.77 -1.48
N LEU A 27 -12.20 5.88 -1.38
CA LEU A 27 -11.41 4.87 -0.69
C LEU A 27 -11.73 4.81 0.81
N SER A 28 -11.99 5.94 1.46
CA SER A 28 -12.38 5.94 2.87
C SER A 28 -13.70 5.19 3.10
N LEU A 29 -14.65 5.27 2.16
CA LEU A 29 -15.90 4.52 2.19
C LEU A 29 -15.67 3.02 2.01
N LEU A 30 -14.83 2.64 1.04
CA LEU A 30 -14.44 1.24 0.84
C LEU A 30 -13.91 0.62 2.14
N PHE A 31 -13.01 1.32 2.82
CA PHE A 31 -12.41 0.81 4.06
C PHE A 31 -13.29 0.92 5.30
N ARG A 32 -14.39 1.70 5.28
CA ARG A 32 -15.42 1.64 6.34
C ARG A 32 -16.14 0.30 6.33
N ASN A 33 -16.26 -0.32 5.16
CA ASN A 33 -16.90 -1.62 4.97
C ASN A 33 -15.88 -2.77 4.93
N ALA A 34 -14.68 -2.58 5.47
CA ALA A 34 -13.58 -3.56 5.44
C ALA A 34 -13.97 -4.93 6.04
N SER A 35 -14.87 -4.97 7.03
CA SER A 35 -15.34 -6.23 7.63
C SER A 35 -16.07 -7.15 6.62
N HIS A 36 -16.68 -6.58 5.59
CA HIS A 36 -17.36 -7.35 4.54
C HIS A 36 -16.40 -8.24 3.73
N TYR A 37 -15.13 -7.83 3.61
CA TYR A 37 -14.11 -8.57 2.89
C TYR A 37 -13.71 -9.89 3.58
N ALA A 38 -14.15 -10.13 4.81
CA ALA A 38 -13.95 -11.41 5.50
C ALA A 38 -14.91 -12.51 5.03
N SER A 39 -16.04 -12.15 4.43
CA SER A 39 -17.10 -13.10 4.04
C SER A 39 -17.68 -12.85 2.65
N VAL A 40 -17.06 -12.00 1.85
CA VAL A 40 -17.53 -11.66 0.50
C VAL A 40 -17.42 -12.88 -0.41
N ILE A 41 -18.41 -13.06 -1.28
CA ILE A 41 -18.51 -14.23 -2.16
C ILE A 41 -18.27 -13.83 -3.63
N ASP A 42 -18.68 -12.62 -4.01
CA ASP A 42 -18.40 -12.06 -5.32
C ASP A 42 -16.98 -11.45 -5.39
N THR A 43 -16.48 -11.28 -6.61
CA THR A 43 -15.17 -10.67 -6.87
C THR A 43 -15.27 -9.43 -7.74
N ASP A 44 -16.49 -8.96 -8.00
CA ASP A 44 -16.72 -7.75 -8.79
C ASP A 44 -16.16 -6.54 -8.06
N PRO A 45 -15.68 -5.50 -8.77
CA PRO A 45 -15.19 -4.30 -8.12
C PRO A 45 -16.24 -3.66 -7.19
N ASP A 46 -15.79 -3.10 -6.07
CA ASP A 46 -16.64 -2.40 -5.10
C ASP A 46 -17.34 -1.20 -5.76
N GLU A 47 -18.59 -0.95 -5.38
CA GLU A 47 -19.38 0.14 -5.95
C GLU A 47 -18.70 1.51 -5.72
N ASN A 48 -18.01 1.71 -4.59
CA ASN A 48 -17.29 2.97 -4.34
C ASN A 48 -16.09 3.14 -5.29
N ILE A 49 -15.47 2.04 -5.73
CA ILE A 49 -14.41 2.08 -6.75
C ILE A 49 -15.00 2.40 -8.11
N MET A 50 -16.12 1.78 -8.46
CA MET A 50 -16.80 2.07 -9.73
C MET A 50 -17.27 3.53 -9.80
N ARG A 51 -17.79 4.08 -8.71
CA ARG A 51 -18.17 5.50 -8.60
C ARG A 51 -16.95 6.41 -8.71
N LEU A 52 -15.85 6.11 -8.00
CA LEU A 52 -14.58 6.86 -8.14
C LEU A 52 -14.10 6.89 -9.59
N ASN A 53 -14.07 5.72 -10.24
CA ASN A 53 -13.60 5.62 -11.62
C ASN A 53 -14.49 6.41 -12.58
N HIS A 54 -15.81 6.34 -12.41
CA HIS A 54 -16.75 7.13 -13.18
C HIS A 54 -16.54 8.64 -12.99
N ASP A 55 -16.39 9.09 -11.74
CA ASP A 55 -16.15 10.50 -11.41
C ASP A 55 -14.84 10.99 -12.05
N LEU A 56 -13.75 10.21 -11.96
CA LEU A 56 -12.46 10.56 -12.57
C LEU A 56 -12.53 10.65 -14.09
N THR A 57 -13.19 9.71 -14.76
CA THR A 57 -13.39 9.76 -16.22
C THR A 57 -14.23 10.97 -16.62
N ARG A 58 -15.32 11.25 -15.90
CA ARG A 58 -16.18 12.41 -16.19
C ARG A 58 -15.45 13.74 -15.99
N LEU A 59 -14.65 13.85 -14.92
CA LEU A 59 -13.78 15.00 -14.68
C LEU A 59 -12.77 15.16 -15.79
N GLN A 60 -12.15 14.06 -16.23
CA GLN A 60 -11.22 14.06 -17.35
C GLN A 60 -11.87 14.61 -18.64
N GLU A 61 -13.01 14.05 -19.06
CA GLU A 61 -13.73 14.47 -20.27
C GLU A 61 -14.10 15.95 -20.23
N THR A 62 -14.61 16.41 -19.08
CA THR A 62 -15.05 17.80 -18.90
C THR A 62 -13.87 18.77 -18.96
N LEU A 63 -12.76 18.45 -18.29
CA LEU A 63 -11.61 19.35 -18.15
C LEU A 63 -10.70 19.36 -19.37
N HIS A 64 -10.64 18.25 -20.12
CA HIS A 64 -9.76 18.12 -21.28
C HIS A 64 -10.07 19.17 -22.36
N SER A 65 -11.36 19.49 -22.58
CA SER A 65 -11.78 20.52 -23.54
C SER A 65 -11.46 21.96 -23.11
N SER A 66 -11.29 22.18 -21.80
CA SER A 66 -11.18 23.52 -21.20
C SER A 66 -9.74 23.93 -20.87
N LEU A 67 -8.81 22.99 -20.89
CA LEU A 67 -7.42 23.19 -20.47
C LEU A 67 -6.45 22.77 -21.56
N ASN A 68 -5.27 23.39 -21.57
CA ASN A 68 -4.17 22.88 -22.39
C ASN A 68 -3.53 21.63 -21.74
N GLU A 69 -2.83 20.84 -22.55
CA GLU A 69 -2.22 19.57 -22.13
C GLU A 69 -1.37 19.66 -20.87
N LYS A 70 -0.58 20.74 -20.70
CA LYS A 70 0.29 20.91 -19.53
C LYS A 70 -0.51 21.10 -18.24
N LYS A 71 -1.52 21.97 -18.27
CA LYS A 71 -2.41 22.22 -17.12
C LYS A 71 -3.27 21.02 -16.82
N PHE A 72 -3.78 20.36 -17.86
CA PHE A 72 -4.57 19.14 -17.74
C PHE A 72 -3.75 18.00 -17.10
N SER A 73 -2.55 17.73 -17.60
CA SER A 73 -1.65 16.69 -17.05
C SER A 73 -1.30 16.95 -15.58
N PHE A 74 -1.14 18.21 -15.19
CA PHE A 74 -0.86 18.59 -13.81
C PHE A 74 -1.97 18.16 -12.84
N LEU A 75 -3.25 18.22 -13.25
CA LEU A 75 -4.38 17.90 -12.38
C LEU A 75 -4.42 16.43 -11.93
N PHE A 76 -3.94 15.51 -12.77
CA PHE A 76 -3.94 14.07 -12.51
C PHE A 76 -2.56 13.53 -12.10
N GLN A 77 -1.58 14.42 -11.91
CA GLN A 77 -0.24 14.05 -11.48
C GLN A 77 -0.28 13.50 -10.04
N GLY A 78 0.43 12.40 -9.80
CA GLY A 78 0.61 11.84 -8.46
C GLY A 78 -0.59 11.02 -7.94
N LEU A 79 -1.70 10.93 -8.68
CA LEU A 79 -2.88 10.19 -8.22
C LEU A 79 -2.60 8.73 -7.90
N GLY A 80 -1.83 8.02 -8.74
CA GLY A 80 -1.52 6.61 -8.47
C GLY A 80 -0.73 6.42 -7.19
N PHE A 81 0.24 7.30 -6.91
CA PHE A 81 0.96 7.30 -5.63
C PHE A 81 0.03 7.54 -4.44
N VAL A 82 -0.90 8.50 -4.55
CA VAL A 82 -1.87 8.81 -3.48
C VAL A 82 -2.82 7.64 -3.23
N LEU A 83 -3.38 7.06 -4.30
CA LEU A 83 -4.27 5.90 -4.23
C LEU A 83 -3.54 4.69 -3.65
N ALA A 84 -2.35 4.37 -4.15
CA ALA A 84 -1.46 3.32 -3.63
C ALA A 84 -1.18 3.50 -2.14
N THR A 85 -0.81 4.72 -1.74
CA THR A 85 -0.54 5.06 -0.34
C THR A 85 -1.77 4.83 0.52
N ILE A 86 -2.95 5.32 0.13
CA ILE A 86 -4.19 5.12 0.88
C ILE A 86 -4.52 3.64 1.00
N LEU A 87 -4.41 2.88 -0.10
CA LEU A 87 -4.73 1.46 -0.16
C LEU A 87 -3.83 0.62 0.77
N ILE A 88 -2.52 0.85 0.76
CA ILE A 88 -1.58 0.13 1.65
C ILE A 88 -1.76 0.60 3.11
N ARG A 89 -1.82 1.91 3.35
CA ARG A 89 -1.94 2.47 4.72
C ARG A 89 -3.27 2.19 5.39
N SER A 90 -4.31 1.89 4.61
CA SER A 90 -5.62 1.50 5.13
C SER A 90 -5.76 -0.01 5.30
N ALA A 91 -4.78 -0.81 4.85
CA ALA A 91 -4.78 -2.25 5.06
C ALA A 91 -5.05 -2.60 6.54
N PRO A 92 -4.44 -1.93 7.56
CA PRO A 92 -4.76 -2.07 8.99
C PRO A 92 -6.23 -2.10 9.42
N ARG A 93 -7.14 -1.61 8.58
CA ARG A 93 -8.58 -1.62 8.85
C ARG A 93 -9.23 -2.99 8.64
N PHE A 94 -8.55 -3.92 7.97
CA PHE A 94 -8.99 -5.31 7.93
C PHE A 94 -8.65 -6.02 9.24
N ILE A 95 -9.64 -6.66 9.85
CA ILE A 95 -9.42 -7.60 10.95
C ILE A 95 -9.14 -8.98 10.37
N ARG A 96 -9.92 -9.38 9.34
CA ARG A 96 -9.77 -10.61 8.56
C ARG A 96 -10.16 -10.32 7.11
N ILE A 97 -9.65 -11.10 6.18
CA ILE A 97 -9.98 -11.05 4.75
C ILE A 97 -10.04 -12.48 4.20
N SER A 98 -11.09 -12.84 3.46
CA SER A 98 -11.16 -14.15 2.79
C SER A 98 -10.30 -14.15 1.52
N GLU A 99 -10.02 -15.33 0.96
CA GLU A 99 -9.33 -15.45 -0.34
C GLU A 99 -10.10 -14.70 -1.45
N THR A 100 -11.42 -14.84 -1.48
CA THR A 100 -12.33 -14.07 -2.35
C THR A 100 -12.24 -12.57 -2.09
N GLY A 101 -12.09 -12.15 -0.84
CA GLY A 101 -11.88 -10.76 -0.46
C GLY A 101 -10.55 -10.20 -0.97
N VAL A 102 -9.47 -10.98 -0.90
CA VAL A 102 -8.18 -10.61 -1.52
C VAL A 102 -8.37 -10.44 -3.02
N THR A 103 -9.04 -11.38 -3.69
CA THR A 103 -9.32 -11.31 -5.13
C THR A 103 -10.11 -10.05 -5.48
N LYS A 104 -11.17 -9.73 -4.71
CA LYS A 104 -11.97 -8.51 -4.89
C LYS A 104 -11.11 -7.25 -4.71
N MET A 105 -10.22 -7.22 -3.72
CA MET A 105 -9.29 -6.09 -3.54
C MET A 105 -8.33 -5.92 -4.72
N CYS A 106 -7.75 -7.01 -5.23
CA CYS A 106 -6.90 -6.96 -6.42
C CYS A 106 -7.69 -6.45 -7.64
N ARG A 107 -8.95 -6.86 -7.80
CA ARG A 107 -9.86 -6.35 -8.84
C ARG A 107 -10.16 -4.86 -8.70
N ASN A 108 -10.34 -4.37 -7.47
CA ASN A 108 -10.47 -2.94 -7.20
C ASN A 108 -9.24 -2.15 -7.68
N ILE A 109 -8.04 -2.61 -7.30
CA ILE A 109 -6.77 -1.96 -7.67
C ILE A 109 -6.61 -1.95 -9.18
N PHE A 110 -6.89 -3.08 -9.84
CA PHE A 110 -6.82 -3.19 -11.29
C PHE A 110 -7.81 -2.26 -11.99
N ALA A 111 -9.05 -2.16 -11.49
CA ALA A 111 -10.04 -1.24 -12.05
C ALA A 111 -9.57 0.23 -11.97
N ILE A 112 -8.97 0.62 -10.85
CA ILE A 112 -8.37 1.97 -10.67
C ILE A 112 -7.21 2.16 -11.67
N GLU A 113 -6.33 1.16 -11.80
CA GLU A 113 -5.18 1.23 -12.71
C GLU A 113 -5.61 1.42 -14.16
N GLN A 114 -6.65 0.69 -14.60
CA GLN A 114 -7.22 0.84 -15.94
C GLN A 114 -7.74 2.27 -16.19
N THR A 115 -8.50 2.82 -15.24
CA THR A 115 -9.01 4.20 -15.35
C THR A 115 -7.87 5.22 -15.40
N LEU A 116 -6.86 5.13 -14.53
CA LEU A 116 -5.74 6.07 -14.54
C LEU A 116 -4.88 5.93 -15.81
N THR A 117 -4.67 4.71 -16.30
CA THR A 117 -3.94 4.47 -17.55
C THR A 117 -4.64 5.11 -18.74
N GLN A 118 -5.98 5.05 -18.78
CA GLN A 118 -6.76 5.73 -19.82
C GLN A 118 -6.62 7.26 -19.72
N ILE A 119 -6.71 7.82 -18.50
CA ILE A 119 -6.61 9.27 -18.28
C ILE A 119 -5.21 9.81 -18.59
N ARG A 120 -4.16 9.10 -18.16
CA ARG A 120 -2.76 9.56 -18.22
C ARG A 120 -1.97 8.99 -19.39
N THR A 121 -2.54 8.04 -20.14
CA THR A 121 -1.88 7.30 -21.24
C THR A 121 -0.59 6.57 -20.87
N VAL A 122 -0.35 6.38 -19.56
CA VAL A 122 0.83 5.70 -19.02
C VAL A 122 0.39 4.88 -17.80
N GLY A 123 0.93 3.68 -17.67
CA GLY A 123 0.67 2.81 -16.52
C GLY A 123 1.20 3.37 -15.20
N ASP A 124 0.79 2.77 -14.09
CA ASP A 124 1.13 3.27 -12.76
C ASP A 124 1.89 2.22 -11.92
N ALA A 125 3.19 2.44 -11.77
CA ALA A 125 4.07 1.54 -11.02
C ALA A 125 3.69 1.42 -9.54
N GLU A 126 3.11 2.46 -8.93
CA GLU A 126 2.70 2.44 -7.52
C GLU A 126 1.43 1.61 -7.32
N LEU A 127 0.49 1.65 -8.27
CA LEU A 127 -0.67 0.76 -8.25
C LEU A 127 -0.29 -0.70 -8.53
N MET A 128 0.61 -0.96 -9.48
CA MET A 128 1.16 -2.30 -9.70
C MET A 128 1.86 -2.84 -8.45
N ARG A 129 2.62 -2.00 -7.75
CA ARG A 129 3.21 -2.31 -6.45
C ARG A 129 2.13 -2.62 -5.42
N THR A 130 1.10 -1.81 -5.33
CA THR A 130 -0.02 -2.04 -4.39
C THR A 130 -0.77 -3.35 -4.68
N HIS A 131 -0.91 -3.73 -5.95
CA HIS A 131 -1.46 -5.02 -6.34
C HIS A 131 -0.61 -6.17 -5.76
N ARG A 132 0.70 -6.14 -6.00
CA ARG A 132 1.64 -7.15 -5.46
C ARG A 132 1.59 -7.23 -3.94
N TYR A 133 1.42 -6.10 -3.24
CA TYR A 133 1.29 -6.08 -1.79
C TYR A 133 0.13 -6.96 -1.29
N TYR A 134 -1.06 -6.83 -1.90
CA TYR A 134 -2.22 -7.64 -1.51
C TYR A 134 -2.10 -9.10 -1.98
N GLU A 135 -1.42 -9.37 -3.11
CA GLU A 135 -1.17 -10.73 -3.57
C GLU A 135 -0.31 -11.56 -2.60
N LEU A 136 0.53 -10.93 -1.78
CA LEU A 136 1.29 -11.63 -0.74
C LEU A 136 0.39 -12.32 0.31
N LEU A 137 -0.89 -11.94 0.40
CA LEU A 137 -1.85 -12.65 1.24
C LEU A 137 -2.19 -14.05 0.71
N TYR A 138 -1.92 -14.36 -0.56
CA TYR A 138 -2.03 -15.72 -1.12
C TYR A 138 -0.87 -16.64 -0.76
N ALA A 139 0.24 -16.12 -0.24
CA ALA A 139 1.37 -16.96 0.18
C ALA A 139 0.89 -18.09 1.10
N THR A 140 1.38 -19.31 0.95
CA THR A 140 0.90 -20.40 1.82
C THR A 140 1.56 -20.32 3.19
N LYS A 141 2.82 -19.87 3.22
CA LYS A 141 3.64 -19.81 4.44
C LYS A 141 4.16 -18.40 4.72
N PRO A 142 4.28 -17.99 6.00
CA PRO A 142 4.93 -16.74 6.36
C PRO A 142 6.37 -16.60 5.82
N ASP A 143 7.10 -17.71 5.69
CA ASP A 143 8.48 -17.71 5.19
C ASP A 143 8.58 -17.29 3.71
N GLU A 144 7.52 -17.50 2.91
CA GLU A 144 7.45 -17.02 1.52
C GLU A 144 7.43 -15.48 1.50
N ILE A 145 6.73 -14.85 2.44
CA ILE A 145 6.72 -13.39 2.57
C ILE A 145 8.10 -12.88 3.00
N ILE A 146 8.82 -13.61 3.86
CA ILE A 146 10.20 -13.25 4.22
C ILE A 146 11.14 -13.34 3.02
N ALA A 147 11.03 -14.39 2.20
CA ALA A 147 11.83 -14.52 0.99
C ALA A 147 11.63 -13.32 0.05
N VAL A 148 10.38 -12.88 -0.12
CA VAL A 148 10.07 -11.66 -0.89
C VAL A 148 10.73 -10.43 -0.29
N ILE A 149 10.75 -10.27 1.04
CA ILE A 149 11.45 -9.16 1.71
C ILE A 149 12.94 -9.22 1.43
N GLU A 150 13.57 -10.39 1.49
CA GLU A 150 15.01 -10.54 1.29
C GLU A 150 15.45 -10.20 -0.15
N GLU A 151 14.60 -10.51 -1.12
CA GLU A 151 14.80 -10.21 -2.55
C GLU A 151 14.46 -8.73 -2.86
N HIS A 152 13.37 -8.21 -2.30
CA HIS A 152 12.80 -6.89 -2.61
C HIS A 152 12.77 -5.95 -1.39
N ARG A 153 13.92 -5.80 -0.71
CA ARG A 153 14.07 -5.15 0.62
C ARG A 153 13.57 -3.71 0.76
N SER A 154 13.31 -3.01 -0.35
CA SER A 154 12.87 -1.60 -0.34
C SER A 154 11.44 -1.41 -0.82
N GLU A 155 10.71 -2.50 -1.09
CA GLU A 155 9.40 -2.39 -1.71
C GLU A 155 8.32 -1.95 -0.71
N TYR A 156 8.36 -2.40 0.55
CA TYR A 156 7.43 -1.92 1.60
C TYR A 156 8.15 -1.59 2.91
N THR A 157 7.46 -0.86 3.79
CA THR A 157 8.02 -0.52 5.10
C THR A 157 7.90 -1.70 6.07
N GLU A 158 8.72 -1.70 7.13
CA GLU A 158 8.64 -2.70 8.20
C GLU A 158 7.21 -2.88 8.74
N HIS A 159 6.50 -1.76 8.96
CA HIS A 159 5.13 -1.77 9.48
C HIS A 159 4.14 -2.42 8.49
N ASP A 160 4.34 -2.25 7.18
CA ASP A 160 3.48 -2.88 6.17
C ASP A 160 3.61 -4.40 6.24
N TYR A 161 4.84 -4.91 6.31
CA TYR A 161 5.09 -6.35 6.38
C TYR A 161 4.59 -6.96 7.69
N ILE A 162 4.80 -6.28 8.83
CA ILE A 162 4.27 -6.73 10.12
C ILE A 162 2.75 -6.84 10.05
N TYR A 163 2.08 -5.80 9.54
CA TYR A 163 0.64 -5.80 9.41
C TYR A 163 0.14 -6.91 8.47
N LEU A 164 0.78 -7.06 7.30
CA LEU A 164 0.44 -8.10 6.33
C LEU A 164 0.51 -9.51 6.96
N LEU A 165 1.54 -9.80 7.75
CA LEU A 165 1.67 -11.07 8.47
C LEU A 165 0.58 -11.26 9.53
N GLN A 166 0.25 -10.22 10.29
CA GLN A 166 -0.84 -10.27 11.28
C GLN A 166 -2.18 -10.54 10.59
N LEU A 167 -2.49 -9.79 9.52
CA LEU A 167 -3.71 -9.97 8.75
C LEU A 167 -3.79 -11.38 8.18
N LYS A 168 -2.68 -11.90 7.63
CA LYS A 168 -2.60 -13.26 7.11
C LYS A 168 -2.90 -14.30 8.19
N HIS A 169 -2.26 -14.20 9.35
CA HIS A 169 -2.45 -15.14 10.45
C HIS A 169 -3.90 -15.16 10.94
N LEU A 170 -4.52 -13.98 11.08
CA LEU A 170 -5.91 -13.86 11.50
C LEU A 170 -6.87 -14.41 10.44
N SER A 171 -6.56 -14.21 9.17
CA SER A 171 -7.44 -14.54 8.04
C SER A 171 -7.38 -16.00 7.61
N PHE A 172 -6.17 -16.57 7.61
CA PHE A 172 -5.89 -17.93 7.14
C PHE A 172 -5.17 -18.69 8.27
N PRO A 173 -5.88 -19.02 9.36
CA PRO A 173 -5.28 -19.80 10.42
C PRO A 173 -4.89 -21.16 9.84
N ALA A 174 -3.58 -21.43 9.78
CA ALA A 174 -3.11 -22.75 9.39
C ALA A 174 -3.76 -23.79 10.32
N SER A 175 -4.08 -24.96 9.78
CA SER A 175 -4.43 -26.15 10.57
C SER A 175 -3.35 -26.48 11.62
N GLU A 176 -2.12 -26.01 11.43
CA GLU A 176 -0.99 -26.01 12.36
C GLU A 176 -0.84 -24.67 13.14
N SER A 177 -1.94 -24.13 13.66
CA SER A 177 -1.99 -22.90 14.49
C SER A 177 -1.08 -22.89 15.73
N VAL A 178 -0.34 -23.98 16.00
CA VAL A 178 0.51 -24.16 17.19
C VAL A 178 1.83 -23.38 17.10
N ASN A 179 2.29 -22.94 15.91
CA ASN A 179 3.65 -22.40 15.72
C ASN A 179 3.77 -20.94 15.20
N PHE A 180 2.67 -20.18 15.08
CA PHE A 180 2.79 -18.77 14.67
C PHE A 180 3.24 -17.89 15.84
N ASP A 181 4.55 -17.68 15.96
CA ASP A 181 5.13 -16.72 16.89
C ASP A 181 5.34 -15.38 16.18
N LEU A 182 4.42 -14.44 16.41
CA LEU A 182 4.49 -13.09 15.85
C LEU A 182 5.81 -12.39 16.20
N ASN A 183 6.35 -12.58 17.41
CA ASN A 183 7.60 -11.95 17.83
C ASN A 183 8.80 -12.48 17.03
N LYS A 184 8.81 -13.78 16.72
CA LYS A 184 9.81 -14.40 15.85
C LYS A 184 9.76 -13.77 14.46
N TYR A 185 8.57 -13.64 13.88
CA TYR A 185 8.39 -13.09 12.54
C TYR A 185 8.74 -11.59 12.45
N GLU A 186 8.39 -10.79 13.46
CA GLU A 186 8.83 -9.40 13.56
C GLU A 186 10.36 -9.28 13.58
N GLN A 187 11.04 -10.15 14.34
CA GLN A 187 12.50 -10.18 14.37
C GLN A 187 13.11 -10.56 13.01
N MET A 188 12.49 -11.52 12.31
CA MET A 188 12.95 -11.92 10.97
C MET A 188 12.77 -10.80 9.96
N ILE A 189 11.64 -10.07 9.97
CA ILE A 189 11.42 -8.89 9.12
C ILE A 189 12.50 -7.84 9.39
N LYS A 190 12.73 -7.49 10.66
CA LYS A 190 13.77 -6.52 11.07
C LYS A 190 15.16 -6.93 10.56
N LYS A 191 15.48 -8.23 10.63
CA LYS A 191 16.76 -8.77 10.15
C LYS A 191 16.85 -8.73 8.61
N ALA A 192 15.78 -9.07 7.90
CA ALA A 192 15.74 -9.08 6.44
C ALA A 192 15.87 -7.66 5.85
N LEU A 193 15.18 -6.68 6.44
CA LEU A 193 15.25 -5.27 6.02
C LEU A 193 16.57 -4.58 6.42
N HIS A 194 17.17 -4.98 7.54
CA HIS A 194 18.36 -4.35 8.10
C HIS A 194 19.46 -5.35 8.51
N PRO A 195 20.05 -6.10 7.55
CA PRO A 195 21.04 -7.13 7.85
C PRO A 195 22.27 -6.58 8.61
N ASN A 196 22.70 -5.36 8.27
CA ASN A 196 23.91 -4.74 8.81
C ASN A 196 23.75 -4.16 10.23
N ARG A 197 22.51 -3.85 10.68
CA ARG A 197 22.28 -3.37 12.05
C ARG A 197 22.37 -4.50 13.07
N VAL A 198 21.99 -5.72 12.69
CA VAL A 198 22.03 -6.91 13.56
C VAL A 198 23.47 -7.39 13.75
N LEU A 199 24.26 -7.43 12.66
CA LEU A 199 25.69 -7.77 12.71
C LEU A 199 26.52 -6.82 13.61
N ASN A 200 26.19 -5.53 13.63
CA ASN A 200 26.88 -4.56 14.49
C ASN A 200 26.52 -4.73 15.98
N ARG A 201 25.32 -5.20 16.32
CA ARG A 201 24.96 -5.55 17.70
C ARG A 201 25.66 -6.83 18.18
N GLU A 202 25.84 -7.82 17.31
CA GLU A 202 26.59 -9.03 17.63
C GLU A 202 28.10 -8.77 17.75
N LYS A 203 28.69 -7.96 16.84
CA LYS A 203 30.08 -7.50 16.98
C LYS A 203 30.32 -6.66 18.24
N ASN A 204 29.37 -5.82 18.64
CA ASN A 204 29.47 -5.06 19.89
C ASN A 204 29.24 -5.91 21.15
N LYS A 205 28.40 -6.96 21.10
CA LYS A 205 28.34 -7.96 22.19
C LYS A 205 29.64 -8.75 22.33
N GLY A 206 30.30 -9.11 21.22
CA GLY A 206 31.63 -9.75 21.23
C GLY A 206 32.73 -8.85 21.80
N LYS A 207 32.69 -7.54 21.49
CA LYS A 207 33.62 -6.55 22.08
C LYS A 207 33.34 -6.26 23.55
N ASN A 208 32.07 -6.23 23.97
CA ASN A 208 31.71 -6.03 25.38
C ASN A 208 32.07 -7.25 26.25
N ASN A 209 31.99 -8.47 25.72
CA ASN A 209 32.50 -9.65 26.43
C ASN A 209 34.03 -9.62 26.56
N PHE A 210 34.77 -9.10 25.57
CA PHE A 210 36.22 -8.91 25.69
C PHE A 210 36.61 -7.86 26.74
N LEU A 211 35.81 -6.79 26.88
CA LEU A 211 36.00 -5.77 27.91
C LEU A 211 35.70 -6.30 29.32
N ILE A 212 34.73 -7.21 29.49
CA ILE A 212 34.44 -7.83 30.79
C ILE A 212 35.59 -8.77 31.22
N PHE A 213 36.28 -9.44 30.29
CA PHE A 213 37.45 -10.26 30.62
C PHE A 213 38.68 -9.45 31.03
N PHE A 214 38.82 -8.20 30.56
CA PHE A 214 39.95 -7.34 30.97
C PHE A 214 39.82 -6.74 32.37
N PHE A 215 38.60 -6.66 32.92
CA PHE A 215 38.34 -6.10 34.26
C PHE A 215 38.37 -7.13 35.40
N LEU A 216 38.63 -8.41 35.12
CA LEU A 216 38.70 -9.48 36.13
C LEU A 216 40.13 -9.98 36.41
N TYR A 217 41.16 -9.34 35.84
CA TYR A 217 42.57 -9.74 36.00
C TYR A 217 43.54 -8.60 36.36
N TYR A 218 43.04 -7.47 36.82
CA TYR A 218 43.79 -6.40 37.50
C TYR A 218 42.99 -5.90 38.70
#